data_AF-A0A7C5IB09-F1
#
_entry.id   AF-A0A7C5IB09-F1
#
_cell.length_a   1.000
_cell.length_b   1.000
_cell.length_c   1.000
_cell.angle_alpha   90.00
_cell.angle_beta   90.00
_cell.angle_gamma   90.00
#
_symmetry.space_group_name_H-M   'P 1'
#
loop_
_entity.id
_entity.type
_entity.pdbx_description
1 polymer ?
#
loop_
_entity_poly.entity_id
_entity_poly.type
_entity_poly.pdbx_seq_one_letter_code
_entity_poly.pdbx_strand_id
1 'polypeptide(L)'
;MKVRFAALVRAVFGQVVWTPPPWVTVAGRFLTAKKERFLELWIKRPLLCIAVTLGIASLIALAWLAVRWYRSLPPPKYLNVTITVPTPRPLEKGSKPNPLHISFDQPVVSIEDVGHTCDDKVHIKPATGGTCRFASEKELVFETSQDWGVGQKYTITIEKDLVRPPARLAKREYEFTTPSMSAVLARADLEEARDDLKKRVVIAQVAFSHPVDPVSFERAFYLRFNRDEDSNASQTLIPCKFQYAQNNGEVRVISEPFSIPEEDTELAIGWEAGIRSTWGGPEIDQAYKKLITCPGTRNIFKIEDVSLSFLEDDALTLNEILAVTSTLEVNVQDLQKNLSVWLLPDDFDGTAEQVGPELLTKPLSLTPTPVKKEWREFKAFRLDAPPGAKVFVRVSRGLCSTAGFCLASPLEKILDVPDYPSTVRVLQHGSILSLTGQRMVTVVTRGVSGVRFKVSRLLPGRIQQLVRIADPLFDPIEFFTKFKEAAPTESYEEVRRITPKPPG
;
A
#
# COMPACT_ATOMS: atom_id res chain seq x y z
N MET A 1 57.22 25.47 -57.65
CA MET A 1 56.20 25.60 -56.58
C MET A 1 55.78 24.27 -55.90
N LYS A 2 56.34 23.10 -56.24
CA LYS A 2 55.96 21.80 -55.64
C LYS A 2 56.68 21.44 -54.33
N VAL A 3 57.84 22.05 -54.04
CA VAL A 3 58.71 21.63 -52.92
C VAL A 3 58.24 22.19 -51.57
N ARG A 4 57.52 23.32 -51.53
CA ARG A 4 57.13 23.98 -50.27
C ARG A 4 55.85 23.42 -49.62
N PHE A 5 54.93 22.83 -50.38
CA PHE A 5 53.67 22.29 -49.83
C PHE A 5 53.87 20.96 -49.10
N ALA A 6 54.76 20.10 -49.63
CA ALA A 6 55.09 18.81 -49.01
C ALA A 6 55.81 18.97 -47.66
N ALA A 7 56.64 20.01 -47.50
CA ALA A 7 57.33 20.30 -46.24
C ALA A 7 56.35 20.76 -45.14
N LEU A 8 55.34 21.54 -45.50
CA LEU A 8 54.36 22.08 -44.55
C LEU A 8 53.39 20.99 -44.04
N VAL A 9 52.95 20.07 -44.91
CA VAL A 9 52.12 18.92 -44.52
C VAL A 9 52.89 17.96 -43.60
N ARG A 10 54.20 17.76 -43.83
CA ARG A 10 55.06 16.93 -42.99
C ARG A 10 55.25 17.49 -41.58
N ALA A 11 55.29 18.82 -41.45
CA ALA A 11 55.45 19.50 -40.18
C ALA A 11 54.17 19.45 -39.31
N VAL A 12 52.98 19.42 -39.93
CA VAL A 12 51.70 19.45 -39.21
C VAL A 12 51.13 18.04 -38.95
N PHE A 13 51.27 17.11 -39.91
CA PHE A 13 50.62 15.79 -39.84
C PHE A 13 51.62 14.62 -39.71
N GLY A 14 52.92 14.89 -39.60
CA GLY A 14 53.95 13.85 -39.56
C GLY A 14 54.13 13.11 -40.89
N GLN A 15 54.81 11.96 -40.86
CA GLN A 15 54.94 11.09 -42.03
C GLN A 15 53.69 10.21 -42.18
N VAL A 16 52.72 10.67 -42.96
CA VAL A 16 51.55 9.85 -43.33
C VAL A 16 52.02 8.79 -44.34
N VAL A 17 52.23 7.56 -43.86
CA VAL A 17 52.47 6.38 -44.71
C VAL A 17 51.14 5.94 -45.29
N TRP A 18 50.70 6.62 -46.35
CA TRP A 18 49.55 6.20 -47.14
C TRP A 18 50.03 5.24 -48.23
N THR A 19 49.65 3.97 -48.12
CA THR A 19 49.76 2.99 -49.20
C THR A 19 48.51 3.08 -50.06
N PRO A 20 48.57 3.74 -51.24
CA PRO A 20 47.41 3.86 -52.11
C PRO A 20 46.95 2.47 -52.56
N PRO A 21 45.63 2.23 -52.60
CA PRO A 21 45.08 1.00 -53.15
C PRO A 21 45.61 0.73 -54.57
N PRO A 22 45.75 -0.54 -54.99
CA PRO A 22 46.34 -0.91 -56.29
C PRO A 22 45.67 -0.23 -57.49
N TRP A 23 44.37 0.06 -57.42
CA TRP A 23 43.64 0.73 -58.49
C TRP A 23 44.05 2.20 -58.68
N VAL A 24 44.49 2.89 -57.62
CA VAL A 24 44.98 4.28 -57.67
C VAL A 24 46.36 4.34 -58.32
N THR A 25 47.24 3.36 -58.04
CA THR A 25 48.57 3.30 -58.65
C THR A 25 48.51 2.89 -60.12
N VAL A 26 47.58 2.02 -60.50
CA VAL A 26 47.31 1.65 -61.90
C VAL A 26 46.70 2.82 -62.68
N ALA A 27 45.71 3.53 -62.10
CA ALA A 27 45.14 4.74 -62.73
C ALA A 27 46.17 5.86 -62.88
N GLY A 28 47.01 6.07 -61.86
CA GLY A 28 48.10 7.04 -61.88
C GLY A 28 49.15 6.73 -62.96
N ARG A 29 49.53 5.46 -63.13
CA ARG A 29 50.46 5.02 -64.20
C ARG A 29 49.87 5.20 -65.60
N PHE A 30 48.58 4.99 -65.78
CA PHE A 30 47.91 5.21 -67.08
C PHE A 30 47.84 6.69 -67.46
N LEU A 31 47.63 7.58 -66.48
CA LEU A 31 47.60 9.03 -66.66
C LEU A 31 48.99 9.64 -66.90
N THR A 32 50.04 9.12 -66.26
CA THR A 32 51.41 9.61 -66.44
C THR A 32 52.08 9.07 -67.70
N ALA A 33 51.86 7.80 -68.06
CA ALA A 33 52.45 7.19 -69.26
C ALA A 33 51.88 7.74 -70.58
N LYS A 34 50.67 8.31 -70.58
CA LYS A 34 50.03 8.93 -71.76
C LYS A 34 50.06 10.45 -71.76
N LYS A 35 50.71 11.09 -70.78
CA LYS A 35 50.69 12.56 -70.61
C LYS A 35 51.26 13.30 -71.82
N GLU A 36 52.35 12.81 -72.41
CA GLU A 36 52.99 13.40 -73.58
C GLU A 36 52.15 13.22 -74.86
N ARG A 37 51.55 12.04 -75.05
CA ARG A 37 50.60 11.80 -76.16
C ARG A 37 49.30 12.59 -76.04
N PHE A 38 48.80 12.81 -74.81
CA PHE A 38 47.59 13.60 -74.58
C PHE A 38 47.85 15.10 -74.83
N LEU A 39 49.03 15.61 -74.47
CA LEU A 39 49.48 16.97 -74.78
C LEU A 39 49.70 17.17 -76.29
N GLU A 40 50.31 16.22 -77.00
CA GLU A 40 50.44 16.29 -78.48
C GLU A 40 49.10 16.24 -79.21
N LEU A 41 48.14 15.43 -78.76
CA LEU A 41 46.78 15.37 -79.33
C LEU A 41 45.99 16.65 -79.07
N TRP A 42 46.18 17.30 -77.90
CA TRP A 42 45.59 18.59 -77.57
C TRP A 42 46.11 19.73 -78.47
N ILE A 43 47.39 19.67 -78.86
CA ILE A 43 48.01 20.67 -79.75
C ILE A 43 47.64 20.42 -81.23
N LYS A 44 47.54 19.16 -81.66
CA LYS A 44 47.26 18.80 -83.07
C LYS A 44 45.77 18.77 -83.44
N ARG A 45 44.86 18.50 -82.49
CA ARG A 45 43.40 18.46 -82.72
C ARG A 45 42.61 18.99 -81.50
N PRO A 46 42.69 20.31 -81.21
CA PRO A 46 42.12 20.89 -80.00
C PRO A 46 40.60 20.68 -79.89
N LEU A 47 39.87 20.79 -81.01
CA LEU A 47 38.41 20.63 -81.05
C LEU A 47 37.94 19.24 -80.61
N LEU A 48 38.70 18.19 -80.93
CA LEU A 48 38.32 16.80 -80.64
C LEU A 48 38.54 16.49 -79.15
N CYS A 49 39.61 17.03 -78.56
CA CYS A 49 39.86 16.91 -77.13
C CYS A 49 38.89 17.76 -76.28
N ILE A 50 38.51 18.95 -76.76
CA ILE A 50 37.46 19.77 -76.15
C ILE A 50 36.11 19.03 -76.21
N ALA A 51 35.77 18.41 -77.35
CA ALA A 51 34.55 17.62 -77.49
C ALA A 51 34.52 16.40 -76.55
N VAL A 52 35.63 15.67 -76.40
CA VAL A 52 35.71 14.51 -75.50
C VAL A 52 35.63 14.94 -74.02
N THR A 53 36.29 16.03 -73.65
CA THR A 53 36.23 16.54 -72.26
C THR A 53 34.84 17.09 -71.92
N LEU A 54 34.19 17.79 -72.85
CA LEU A 54 32.77 18.19 -72.74
C LEU A 54 31.84 16.98 -72.67
N GLY A 55 32.10 15.93 -73.45
CA GLY A 55 31.32 14.69 -73.40
C GLY A 55 31.41 13.99 -72.04
N ILE A 56 32.62 13.90 -71.47
CA ILE A 56 32.83 13.35 -70.12
C ILE A 56 32.19 14.23 -69.06
N ALA A 57 32.36 15.56 -69.15
CA ALA A 57 31.74 16.51 -68.22
C ALA A 57 30.20 16.45 -68.28
N SER A 58 29.62 16.28 -69.48
CA SER A 58 28.18 16.09 -69.68
C SER A 58 27.67 14.79 -69.05
N LEU A 59 28.40 13.67 -69.21
CA LEU A 59 28.07 12.40 -68.55
C LEU A 59 28.13 12.51 -67.02
N ILE A 60 29.12 13.22 -66.47
CA ILE A 60 29.21 13.46 -65.02
C ILE A 60 28.06 14.35 -64.55
N ALA A 61 27.71 15.40 -65.30
CA ALA A 61 26.58 16.27 -64.98
C ALA A 61 25.25 15.53 -65.04
N LEU A 62 25.03 14.68 -66.05
CA LEU A 62 23.86 13.81 -66.16
C LEU A 62 23.79 12.80 -65.01
N ALA A 63 24.90 12.16 -64.66
CA ALA A 63 24.96 11.25 -63.52
C ALA A 63 24.66 11.99 -62.20
N TRP A 64 25.18 13.20 -62.03
CA TRP A 64 24.92 14.01 -60.84
C TRP A 64 23.46 14.46 -60.76
N LEU A 65 22.87 14.89 -61.88
CA LEU A 65 21.45 15.23 -61.96
C LEU A 65 20.56 14.01 -61.71
N ALA A 66 20.92 12.83 -62.23
CA ALA A 66 20.20 11.59 -61.98
C ALA A 66 20.26 11.18 -60.50
N VAL A 67 21.42 11.29 -59.86
CA VAL A 67 21.58 11.03 -58.42
C VAL A 67 20.81 12.06 -57.59
N ARG A 68 20.83 13.34 -57.97
CA ARG A 68 20.09 14.40 -57.29
C ARG A 68 18.58 14.19 -57.42
N TRP A 69 18.11 13.83 -58.60
CA TRP A 69 16.72 13.47 -58.85
C TRP A 69 16.30 12.26 -58.00
N TYR A 70 17.09 11.20 -57.99
CA TYR A 70 16.83 10.01 -57.17
C TYR A 70 16.79 10.33 -55.67
N ARG A 71 17.70 11.18 -55.18
CA ARG A 71 17.70 11.65 -53.77
C ARG A 71 16.57 12.61 -53.44
N SER A 72 15.97 13.27 -54.44
CA SER A 72 14.82 14.16 -54.27
C SER A 72 13.47 13.42 -54.27
N LEU A 73 13.46 12.13 -54.62
CA LEU A 73 12.27 11.30 -54.46
C LEU A 73 11.96 11.18 -52.96
N PRO A 74 10.70 11.43 -52.54
CA PRO A 74 10.31 11.28 -51.14
C PRO A 74 10.59 9.84 -50.69
N PRO A 75 11.18 9.63 -49.50
CA PRO A 75 11.42 8.28 -49.01
C PRO A 75 10.09 7.51 -48.88
N PRO A 76 10.07 6.19 -49.15
CA PRO A 76 8.87 5.39 -48.96
C PRO A 76 8.41 5.52 -47.50
N LYS A 77 7.15 5.92 -47.31
CA LYS A 77 6.53 5.98 -45.99
C LYS A 77 6.21 4.56 -45.54
N TYR A 78 6.81 4.14 -44.44
CA TYR A 78 6.54 2.85 -43.84
C TYR A 78 5.59 3.02 -42.64
N LEU A 79 4.59 2.15 -42.57
CA LEU A 79 3.65 2.07 -41.45
C LEU A 79 4.33 1.38 -40.27
N ASN A 80 4.25 2.00 -39.11
CA ASN A 80 4.59 1.37 -37.85
C ASN A 80 3.35 0.66 -37.29
N VAL A 81 3.59 -0.54 -36.77
CA VAL A 81 2.56 -1.38 -36.16
C VAL A 81 2.92 -1.57 -34.70
N THR A 82 1.95 -1.33 -33.82
CA THR A 82 2.08 -1.57 -32.39
C THR A 82 1.13 -2.70 -32.00
N ILE A 83 1.63 -3.66 -31.23
CA ILE A 83 0.85 -4.80 -30.77
C ILE A 83 0.60 -4.62 -29.28
N THR A 84 -0.67 -4.70 -28.89
CA THR A 84 -1.04 -4.74 -27.48
C THR A 84 -1.15 -6.19 -27.04
N VAL A 85 -0.29 -6.60 -26.11
CA VAL A 85 -0.25 -7.98 -25.61
C VAL A 85 -1.57 -8.29 -24.89
N PRO A 86 -2.23 -9.41 -25.21
CA PRO A 86 -3.48 -9.79 -24.56
C PRO A 86 -3.22 -10.15 -23.09
N THR A 87 -4.08 -9.68 -22.21
CA THR A 87 -4.07 -10.09 -20.79
C THR A 87 -4.75 -11.45 -20.62
N PRO A 88 -4.42 -12.21 -19.55
CA PRO A 88 -5.07 -13.48 -19.28
C PRO A 88 -6.60 -13.32 -19.19
N ARG A 89 -7.33 -14.35 -19.62
CA ARG A 89 -8.79 -14.36 -19.54
C ARG A 89 -9.23 -14.16 -18.09
N PRO A 90 -10.16 -13.23 -17.81
CA PRO A 90 -10.73 -13.11 -16.48
C PRO A 90 -11.34 -14.44 -16.03
N LEU A 91 -10.99 -14.89 -14.83
CA LEU A 91 -11.43 -16.18 -14.29
C LEU A 91 -12.85 -16.11 -13.71
N GLU A 92 -13.76 -15.47 -14.46
CA GLU A 92 -15.19 -15.36 -14.16
C GLU A 92 -16.01 -16.31 -15.05
N LYS A 93 -17.25 -16.60 -14.63
CA LYS A 93 -18.11 -17.55 -15.32
C LYS A 93 -18.62 -16.95 -16.63
N GLY A 94 -18.32 -17.61 -17.75
CA GLY A 94 -18.76 -17.20 -19.09
C GLY A 94 -17.85 -16.17 -19.78
N SER A 95 -16.72 -15.81 -19.18
CA SER A 95 -15.75 -14.90 -19.79
C SER A 95 -15.10 -15.52 -21.01
N LYS A 96 -14.98 -14.72 -22.08
CA LYS A 96 -14.25 -15.06 -23.31
C LYS A 96 -12.78 -14.67 -23.20
N PRO A 97 -11.87 -15.32 -23.95
CA PRO A 97 -10.48 -14.89 -24.03
C PRO A 97 -10.36 -13.45 -24.51
N ASN A 98 -9.37 -12.72 -23.98
CA ASN A 98 -9.13 -11.35 -24.43
C ASN A 98 -8.55 -11.36 -25.86
N PRO A 99 -9.06 -10.51 -26.75
CA PRO A 99 -8.58 -10.46 -28.12
C PRO A 99 -7.20 -9.77 -28.21
N LEU A 100 -6.51 -10.02 -29.31
CA LEU A 100 -5.24 -9.36 -29.63
C LEU A 100 -5.53 -8.10 -30.46
N HIS A 101 -4.98 -6.96 -30.02
CA HIS A 101 -5.15 -5.68 -30.69
C HIS A 101 -3.88 -5.27 -31.43
N ILE A 102 -4.01 -5.01 -32.72
CA ILE A 102 -2.94 -4.54 -33.60
C ILE A 102 -3.31 -3.14 -34.10
N SER A 103 -2.54 -2.14 -33.68
CA SER A 103 -2.77 -0.74 -34.04
C SER A 103 -1.75 -0.25 -35.07
N PHE A 104 -2.23 0.51 -36.04
CA PHE A 104 -1.47 1.12 -37.12
C PHE A 104 -1.39 2.63 -36.93
N ASP A 105 -0.25 3.24 -37.25
CA ASP A 105 -0.06 4.69 -37.17
C ASP A 105 -0.93 5.49 -38.17
N GLN A 106 -1.29 4.87 -39.30
CA GLN A 106 -2.15 5.45 -40.34
C GLN A 106 -3.29 4.50 -40.72
N PRO A 107 -4.38 5.03 -41.32
CA PRO A 107 -5.46 4.20 -41.85
C PRO A 107 -4.94 3.19 -42.87
N VAL A 108 -5.26 1.91 -42.65
CA VAL A 108 -4.83 0.79 -43.50
C VAL A 108 -5.95 0.33 -44.44
N VAL A 109 -7.20 0.52 -44.01
CA VAL A 109 -8.40 0.05 -44.71
C VAL A 109 -9.40 1.19 -44.88
N SER A 110 -10.25 1.13 -45.90
CA SER A 110 -11.33 2.11 -46.11
C SER A 110 -12.40 1.95 -45.03
N ILE A 111 -13.15 3.02 -44.74
CA ILE A 111 -14.25 2.98 -43.78
C ILE A 111 -15.30 1.91 -44.10
N GLU A 112 -15.49 1.59 -45.39
CA GLU A 112 -16.42 0.56 -45.89
C GLU A 112 -15.99 -0.87 -45.52
N ASP A 113 -14.69 -1.10 -45.34
CA ASP A 113 -14.11 -2.41 -45.04
C ASP A 113 -14.00 -2.66 -43.52
N VAL A 114 -14.38 -1.68 -42.68
CA VAL A 114 -14.39 -1.82 -41.22
C VAL A 114 -15.48 -2.82 -40.83
N GLY A 115 -15.13 -3.81 -40.01
CA GLY A 115 -16.01 -4.91 -39.63
C GLY A 115 -15.93 -6.16 -40.51
N HIS A 116 -15.25 -6.10 -41.67
CA HIS A 116 -14.99 -7.27 -42.50
C HIS A 116 -13.87 -8.16 -41.92
N THR A 117 -13.94 -9.46 -42.23
CA THR A 117 -12.97 -10.45 -41.77
C THR A 117 -11.68 -10.44 -42.61
N CYS A 118 -10.54 -10.69 -41.97
CA CYS A 118 -9.20 -10.61 -42.55
C CYS A 118 -8.36 -11.87 -42.35
N ASP A 119 -9.01 -13.02 -42.16
CA ASP A 119 -8.39 -14.29 -41.75
C ASP A 119 -7.26 -14.75 -42.70
N ASP A 120 -7.41 -14.51 -44.00
CA ASP A 120 -6.43 -14.93 -45.01
C ASP A 120 -5.15 -14.08 -45.05
N LYS A 121 -5.12 -12.94 -44.33
CA LYS A 121 -4.06 -11.92 -44.46
C LYS A 121 -3.19 -11.75 -43.21
N VAL A 122 -3.58 -12.37 -42.10
CA VAL A 122 -2.85 -12.33 -40.82
C VAL A 122 -2.62 -13.75 -40.33
N HIS A 123 -1.35 -14.14 -40.20
CA HIS A 123 -0.98 -15.46 -39.74
C HIS A 123 -0.31 -15.38 -38.37
N ILE A 124 -0.79 -16.16 -37.41
CA ILE A 124 -0.24 -16.25 -36.06
C ILE A 124 0.38 -17.64 -35.89
N LYS A 125 1.63 -17.68 -35.41
CA LYS A 125 2.34 -18.90 -35.02
C LYS A 125 2.63 -18.87 -33.52
N PRO A 126 2.38 -19.96 -32.76
CA PRO A 126 1.68 -21.20 -33.17
C PRO A 126 0.23 -20.97 -33.60
N ALA A 127 -0.34 -21.90 -34.36
CA ALA A 127 -1.67 -21.75 -34.94
C ALA A 127 -2.74 -21.63 -33.85
N THR A 128 -3.35 -20.45 -33.74
CA THR A 128 -4.47 -20.15 -32.84
C THR A 128 -5.74 -19.99 -33.64
N GLY A 129 -6.77 -20.78 -33.31
CA GLY A 129 -8.08 -20.63 -33.94
C GLY A 129 -8.76 -19.33 -33.52
N GLY A 130 -9.20 -18.52 -34.48
CA GLY A 130 -9.84 -17.23 -34.22
C GLY A 130 -10.26 -16.53 -35.50
N THR A 131 -10.95 -15.41 -35.34
CA THR A 131 -11.37 -14.54 -36.44
C THR A 131 -10.68 -13.18 -36.33
N CYS A 132 -10.09 -12.74 -37.43
CA CYS A 132 -9.50 -11.44 -37.64
C CYS A 132 -10.56 -10.49 -38.15
N ARG A 133 -10.75 -9.34 -37.51
CA ARG A 133 -11.62 -8.28 -38.02
C ARG A 133 -11.00 -6.90 -37.85
N PHE A 134 -11.34 -5.99 -38.76
CA PHE A 134 -11.03 -4.57 -38.56
C PHE A 134 -12.03 -3.94 -37.59
N ALA A 135 -11.55 -3.49 -36.43
CA ALA A 135 -12.39 -2.74 -35.49
C ALA A 135 -12.47 -1.25 -35.86
N SER A 136 -11.43 -0.73 -36.53
CA SER A 136 -11.37 0.63 -37.04
C SER A 136 -10.45 0.69 -38.27
N GLU A 137 -10.38 1.84 -38.94
CA GLU A 137 -9.46 2.07 -40.06
C GLU A 137 -7.98 1.85 -39.69
N LYS A 138 -7.66 1.99 -38.40
CA LYS A 138 -6.31 1.90 -37.82
C LYS A 138 -6.13 0.73 -36.85
N GLU A 139 -7.15 -0.09 -36.62
CA GLU A 139 -7.11 -1.11 -35.58
C GLU A 139 -7.70 -2.42 -36.08
N LEU A 140 -6.90 -3.48 -35.91
CA LEU A 140 -7.25 -4.85 -36.22
C LEU A 140 -7.34 -5.63 -34.90
N VAL A 141 -8.43 -6.36 -34.75
CA VAL A 141 -8.72 -7.17 -33.56
C VAL A 141 -8.80 -8.62 -33.99
N PHE A 142 -8.00 -9.47 -33.34
CA PHE A 142 -8.04 -10.92 -33.53
C PHE A 142 -8.73 -11.55 -32.33
N GLU A 143 -9.95 -12.03 -32.55
CA GLU A 143 -10.78 -12.72 -31.55
C GLU A 143 -10.46 -14.21 -31.58
N THR A 144 -9.74 -14.67 -30.56
CA THR A 144 -9.39 -16.09 -30.43
C THR A 144 -10.54 -16.91 -29.85
N SER A 145 -10.70 -18.14 -30.35
CA SER A 145 -11.66 -19.12 -29.82
C SER A 145 -11.11 -19.91 -28.64
N GLN A 146 -9.77 -19.90 -28.45
CA GLN A 146 -9.07 -20.60 -27.38
C GLN A 146 -8.29 -19.62 -26.51
N ASP A 147 -8.00 -19.99 -25.27
CA ASP A 147 -7.14 -19.17 -24.40
C ASP A 147 -5.71 -19.08 -24.97
N TRP A 148 -5.07 -17.93 -24.79
CA TRP A 148 -3.65 -17.76 -25.14
C TRP A 148 -2.78 -18.66 -24.25
N GLY A 149 -1.73 -19.24 -24.83
CA GLY A 149 -0.78 -20.04 -24.07
C GLY A 149 -0.07 -19.20 -23.01
N VAL A 150 0.24 -19.80 -21.86
CA VAL A 150 0.86 -19.12 -20.72
C VAL A 150 2.35 -18.92 -21.00
N GLY A 151 2.86 -17.67 -20.86
CA GLY A 151 4.28 -17.36 -21.05
C GLY A 151 4.85 -17.76 -22.42
N GLN A 152 4.01 -17.82 -23.44
CA GLN A 152 4.34 -18.36 -24.75
C GLN A 152 4.69 -17.24 -25.75
N LYS A 153 5.69 -17.48 -26.59
CA LYS A 153 6.08 -16.58 -27.66
C LYS A 153 5.23 -16.81 -28.90
N TYR A 154 4.64 -15.74 -29.42
CA TYR A 154 3.85 -15.71 -30.64
C TYR A 154 4.52 -14.83 -31.70
N THR A 155 4.49 -15.30 -32.94
CA THR A 155 4.97 -14.56 -34.11
C THR A 155 3.78 -14.29 -35.03
N ILE A 156 3.53 -13.01 -35.31
CA ILE A 156 2.51 -12.54 -36.24
C ILE A 156 3.19 -12.19 -37.55
N THR A 157 2.72 -12.79 -38.64
CA THR A 157 3.09 -12.43 -40.01
C THR A 157 1.92 -11.72 -40.68
N ILE A 158 2.14 -10.47 -41.08
CA ILE A 158 1.16 -9.65 -41.80
C ILE A 158 1.51 -9.66 -43.29
N GLU A 159 0.55 -10.06 -44.12
CA GLU A 159 0.74 -10.08 -45.56
C GLU A 159 0.73 -8.68 -46.19
N LYS A 160 1.47 -8.52 -47.28
CA LYS A 160 1.62 -7.22 -47.96
C LYS A 160 0.28 -6.70 -48.50
N ASP A 161 -0.60 -7.63 -48.88
CA ASP A 161 -1.91 -7.34 -49.49
C ASP A 161 -2.97 -6.91 -48.46
N LEU A 162 -2.59 -6.85 -47.17
CA LEU A 162 -3.41 -6.20 -46.15
C LEU A 162 -3.37 -4.67 -46.29
N VAL A 163 -2.27 -4.09 -46.77
CA VAL A 163 -2.07 -2.64 -46.84
C VAL A 163 -2.23 -2.14 -48.28
N ARG A 164 -3.11 -1.14 -48.48
CA ARG A 164 -3.29 -0.51 -49.79
C ARG A 164 -2.10 0.40 -50.14
N PRO A 165 -1.53 0.33 -51.37
CA PRO A 165 -0.54 1.30 -51.83
C PRO A 165 -1.11 2.74 -51.78
N PRO A 166 -0.29 3.78 -51.47
CA PRO A 166 1.17 3.80 -51.41
C PRO A 166 1.78 3.37 -50.07
N ALA A 167 0.97 3.05 -49.06
CA ALA A 167 1.46 2.65 -47.74
C ALA A 167 2.12 1.26 -47.78
N ARG A 168 3.21 1.08 -47.03
CA ARG A 168 3.96 -0.18 -46.94
C ARG A 168 4.30 -0.48 -45.49
N LEU A 169 4.24 -1.74 -45.09
CA LEU A 169 4.64 -2.12 -43.73
C LEU A 169 6.15 -1.97 -43.54
N ALA A 170 6.56 -1.42 -42.38
CA ALA A 170 7.98 -1.35 -42.00
C ALA A 170 8.58 -2.74 -41.77
N LYS A 171 7.79 -3.64 -41.17
CA LYS A 171 8.14 -5.03 -40.88
C LYS A 171 6.95 -5.92 -41.21
N ARG A 172 7.22 -7.17 -41.59
CA ARG A 172 6.17 -8.18 -41.85
C ARG A 172 5.96 -9.12 -40.69
N GLU A 173 6.99 -9.28 -39.86
CA GLU A 173 6.99 -10.18 -38.72
C GLU A 173 7.10 -9.37 -37.43
N TYR A 174 6.23 -9.71 -36.50
CA TYR A 174 6.19 -9.11 -35.19
C TYR A 174 6.10 -10.21 -34.14
N GLU A 175 6.83 -10.03 -33.05
CA GLU A 175 6.88 -11.01 -31.98
C GLU A 175 6.33 -10.40 -30.71
N PHE A 176 5.55 -11.18 -29.98
CA PHE A 176 5.12 -10.84 -28.63
C PHE A 176 5.12 -12.09 -27.75
N THR A 177 5.27 -11.88 -26.44
CA THR A 177 5.22 -12.96 -25.45
C THR A 177 4.03 -12.70 -24.55
N THR A 178 3.20 -13.72 -24.35
CA THR A 178 2.06 -13.62 -23.42
C THR A 178 2.55 -13.60 -21.97
N PRO A 179 1.75 -13.07 -21.04
CA PRO A 179 2.10 -13.07 -19.62
C PRO A 179 2.36 -14.49 -19.11
N SER A 180 3.43 -14.66 -18.33
CA SER A 180 3.67 -15.89 -17.57
C SER A 180 2.73 -15.99 -16.38
N MET A 181 2.61 -17.18 -15.81
CA MET A 181 1.85 -17.38 -14.59
C MET A 181 2.51 -16.63 -13.42
N SER A 182 1.72 -15.84 -12.72
CA SER A 182 2.04 -15.21 -11.45
C SER A 182 1.06 -15.62 -10.35
N ALA A 183 1.56 -15.70 -9.12
CA ALA A 183 0.80 -15.95 -7.90
C ALA A 183 1.00 -14.80 -6.91
N VAL A 184 -0.06 -14.43 -6.19
CA VAL A 184 -0.03 -13.36 -5.18
C VAL A 184 -0.72 -13.86 -3.91
N LEU A 185 -0.04 -13.74 -2.77
CA LEU A 185 -0.65 -13.96 -1.47
C LEU A 185 -1.52 -12.75 -1.10
N ALA A 186 -2.80 -12.82 -1.42
CA ALA A 186 -3.76 -11.73 -1.22
C ALA A 186 -4.00 -11.44 0.27
N ARG A 187 -4.11 -12.50 1.08
CA ARG A 187 -4.37 -12.39 2.52
C ARG A 187 -3.72 -13.55 3.26
N ALA A 188 -3.27 -13.30 4.49
CA ALA A 188 -2.78 -14.36 5.39
C ALA A 188 -2.90 -13.88 6.83
N ASP A 189 -3.88 -14.43 7.54
CA ASP A 189 -4.23 -14.02 8.89
C ASP A 189 -4.11 -15.19 9.86
N LEU A 190 -3.74 -14.85 11.09
CA LEU A 190 -3.69 -15.76 12.22
C LEU A 190 -4.97 -15.59 13.03
N GLU A 191 -5.81 -16.61 13.07
CA GLU A 191 -7.09 -16.62 13.78
C GLU A 191 -7.11 -17.66 14.90
N GLU A 192 -8.10 -17.54 15.80
CA GLU A 192 -8.34 -18.52 16.85
C GLU A 192 -9.05 -19.77 16.28
N ALA A 193 -8.67 -20.95 16.75
CA ALA A 193 -9.35 -22.16 16.31
C ALA A 193 -10.76 -22.21 16.91
N ARG A 194 -11.76 -22.55 16.08
CA ARG A 194 -13.18 -22.58 16.48
C ARG A 194 -13.46 -23.54 17.65
N ASP A 195 -12.73 -24.65 17.70
CA ASP A 195 -12.95 -25.72 18.67
C ASP A 195 -12.09 -25.56 19.93
N ASP A 196 -11.02 -24.76 19.88
CA ASP A 196 -10.06 -24.62 20.98
C ASP A 196 -9.41 -23.23 20.97
N LEU A 197 -9.77 -22.39 21.94
CA LEU A 197 -9.26 -21.02 22.10
C LEU A 197 -7.75 -20.96 22.35
N LYS A 198 -7.12 -22.05 22.78
CA LYS A 198 -5.66 -22.13 23.00
C LYS A 198 -4.88 -22.48 21.74
N LYS A 199 -5.57 -22.81 20.65
CA LYS A 199 -4.97 -23.10 19.36
C LYS A 199 -5.18 -21.95 18.38
N ARG A 200 -4.32 -21.90 17.38
CA ARG A 200 -4.41 -20.94 16.29
C ARG A 200 -4.51 -21.67 14.96
N VAL A 201 -5.11 -21.00 14.00
CA VAL A 201 -5.24 -21.44 12.61
C VAL A 201 -4.80 -20.29 11.71
N VAL A 202 -4.04 -20.62 10.67
CA VAL A 202 -3.70 -19.65 9.63
C VAL A 202 -4.68 -19.81 8.48
N ILE A 203 -5.32 -18.70 8.09
CA ILE A 203 -6.18 -18.62 6.91
C ILE A 203 -5.49 -17.74 5.89
N ALA A 204 -5.14 -18.31 4.75
CA ALA A 204 -4.52 -17.62 3.65
C ALA A 204 -5.35 -17.70 2.37
N GLN A 205 -5.24 -16.66 1.55
CA GLN A 205 -5.85 -16.58 0.22
C GLN A 205 -4.74 -16.28 -0.78
N VAL A 206 -4.59 -17.19 -1.75
CA VAL A 206 -3.64 -17.05 -2.85
C VAL A 206 -4.43 -16.87 -4.14
N ALA A 207 -4.13 -15.81 -4.87
CA ALA A 207 -4.73 -15.49 -6.15
C ALA A 207 -3.71 -15.72 -7.27
N PHE A 208 -4.17 -16.32 -8.37
CA PHE A 208 -3.36 -16.65 -9.53
C PHE A 208 -3.89 -15.93 -10.76
N SER A 209 -2.97 -15.53 -11.63
CA SER A 209 -3.28 -14.96 -12.95
C SER A 209 -3.91 -15.97 -13.91
N HIS A 210 -3.63 -17.26 -13.72
CA HIS A 210 -4.09 -18.37 -14.54
C HIS A 210 -4.54 -19.52 -13.64
N PRO A 211 -5.38 -20.46 -14.12
CA PRO A 211 -5.82 -21.61 -13.33
C PRO A 211 -4.62 -22.46 -12.89
N VAL A 212 -4.47 -22.67 -11.58
CA VAL A 212 -3.38 -23.44 -10.99
C VAL A 212 -3.66 -24.95 -11.03
N ASP A 213 -2.62 -25.76 -11.23
CA ASP A 213 -2.67 -27.20 -11.00
C ASP A 213 -2.57 -27.51 -9.49
N PRO A 214 -3.62 -28.09 -8.87
CA PRO A 214 -3.66 -28.34 -7.43
C PRO A 214 -2.46 -29.14 -6.91
N VAL A 215 -2.05 -30.18 -7.64
CA VAL A 215 -0.98 -31.08 -7.19
C VAL A 215 0.36 -30.35 -7.13
N SER A 216 0.67 -29.54 -8.14
CA SER A 216 1.89 -28.73 -8.15
C SER A 216 1.92 -27.71 -7.01
N PHE A 217 0.79 -27.04 -6.74
CA PHE A 217 0.70 -26.01 -5.72
C PHE A 217 0.79 -26.57 -4.30
N GLU A 218 0.07 -27.66 -4.01
CA GLU A 218 0.08 -28.30 -2.68
C GLU A 218 1.45 -28.83 -2.30
N ARG A 219 2.23 -29.29 -3.30
CA ARG A 219 3.61 -29.72 -3.09
C ARG A 219 4.57 -28.56 -2.81
N ALA A 220 4.37 -27.42 -3.47
CA ALA A 220 5.25 -26.26 -3.35
C ALA A 220 4.93 -25.38 -2.14
N PHE A 221 3.66 -25.36 -1.71
CA PHE A 221 3.20 -24.53 -0.60
C PHE A 221 3.70 -25.04 0.74
N TYR A 222 4.16 -24.13 1.60
CA TYR A 222 4.57 -24.46 2.96
C TYR A 222 4.06 -23.44 3.97
N LEU A 223 3.76 -23.96 5.16
CA LEU A 223 3.56 -23.19 6.38
C LEU A 223 4.43 -23.83 7.47
N ARG A 224 5.34 -23.07 8.06
CA ARG A 224 6.27 -23.58 9.09
C ARG A 224 6.66 -22.49 10.08
N PHE A 225 7.07 -22.88 11.27
CA PHE A 225 7.74 -21.96 12.18
C PHE A 225 9.10 -21.55 11.59
N ASN A 226 9.33 -20.24 11.54
CA ASN A 226 10.61 -19.64 11.17
C ASN A 226 11.50 -19.66 12.41
N ARG A 227 12.20 -20.77 12.63
CA ARG A 227 13.29 -20.88 13.61
C ARG A 227 14.62 -20.69 12.89
N ASP A 228 15.59 -20.09 13.56
CA ASP A 228 16.92 -19.84 12.99
C ASP A 228 17.52 -21.10 12.36
N GLU A 229 18.05 -20.93 11.15
CA GLU A 229 18.60 -21.97 10.29
C GLU A 229 19.80 -22.71 10.92
N ASP A 230 20.42 -22.14 11.96
CA ASP A 230 21.55 -22.74 12.69
C ASP A 230 21.15 -23.88 13.63
N SER A 231 19.86 -24.06 13.91
CA SER A 231 19.38 -25.22 14.64
C SER A 231 19.03 -26.34 13.66
N ASN A 232 19.75 -27.47 13.70
CA ASN A 232 19.43 -28.73 13.01
C ASN A 232 18.07 -29.35 13.41
N ALA A 233 17.16 -28.56 13.98
CA ALA A 233 15.82 -28.94 14.33
C ALA A 233 14.94 -28.86 13.09
N SER A 234 14.41 -30.02 12.67
CA SER A 234 13.44 -30.17 11.60
C SER A 234 12.42 -29.02 11.60
N GLN A 235 12.39 -28.27 10.50
CA GLN A 235 11.35 -27.27 10.25
C GLN A 235 9.99 -27.98 10.34
N THR A 236 9.26 -27.73 11.42
CA THR A 236 7.99 -28.41 11.66
C THR A 236 6.97 -27.82 10.70
N LEU A 237 6.67 -28.57 9.65
CA LEU A 237 5.65 -28.21 8.67
C LEU A 237 4.28 -28.34 9.31
N ILE A 238 3.46 -27.32 9.16
CA ILE A 238 2.08 -27.31 9.63
C ILE A 238 1.20 -27.78 8.45
N PRO A 239 0.51 -28.93 8.57
CA PRO A 239 -0.35 -29.40 7.50
C PRO A 239 -1.44 -28.38 7.17
N CYS A 240 -1.80 -28.30 5.89
CA CYS A 240 -2.77 -27.35 5.38
C CYS A 240 -3.82 -28.05 4.52
N LYS A 241 -5.06 -27.55 4.59
CA LYS A 241 -6.18 -27.94 3.74
C LYS A 241 -6.39 -26.86 2.69
N PHE A 242 -6.60 -27.27 1.45
CA PHE A 242 -6.73 -26.39 0.30
C PHE A 242 -8.16 -26.44 -0.24
N GLN A 243 -8.77 -25.26 -0.40
CA GLN A 243 -10.10 -25.09 -0.98
C GLN A 243 -9.97 -24.23 -2.24
N TYR A 244 -10.17 -24.85 -3.40
CA TYR A 244 -10.06 -24.19 -4.70
C TYR A 244 -11.39 -23.58 -5.11
N ALA A 245 -11.33 -22.36 -5.66
CA ALA A 245 -12.45 -21.79 -6.39
C ALA A 245 -12.76 -22.62 -7.65
N GLN A 246 -13.97 -22.51 -8.19
CA GLN A 246 -14.42 -23.32 -9.34
C GLN A 246 -13.50 -23.24 -10.57
N ASN A 247 -12.79 -22.12 -10.75
CA ASN A 247 -11.90 -21.88 -11.89
C ASN A 247 -10.41 -22.06 -11.56
N ASN A 248 -10.07 -22.55 -10.36
CA ASN A 248 -8.70 -22.67 -9.84
C ASN A 248 -7.87 -21.37 -9.93
N GLY A 249 -8.52 -20.21 -9.98
CA GLY A 249 -7.86 -18.90 -9.97
C GLY A 249 -7.54 -18.39 -8.56
N GLU A 250 -8.25 -18.91 -7.56
CA GLU A 250 -8.09 -18.55 -6.16
C GLU A 250 -8.08 -19.81 -5.32
N VAL A 251 -7.22 -19.82 -4.31
CA VAL A 251 -7.08 -20.93 -3.36
C VAL A 251 -7.12 -20.38 -1.96
N ARG A 252 -8.06 -20.89 -1.17
CA ARG A 252 -8.12 -20.65 0.26
C ARG A 252 -7.37 -21.78 0.97
N VAL A 253 -6.31 -21.43 1.67
CA VAL A 253 -5.49 -22.34 2.46
C VAL A 253 -5.85 -22.18 3.93
N ILE A 254 -6.14 -23.29 4.60
CA ILE A 254 -6.50 -23.32 6.02
C ILE A 254 -5.56 -24.31 6.71
N SER A 255 -4.75 -23.83 7.65
CA SER A 255 -3.87 -24.71 8.41
C SER A 255 -4.65 -25.65 9.33
N GLU A 256 -4.05 -26.76 9.71
CA GLU A 256 -4.51 -27.50 10.88
C GLU A 256 -4.30 -26.66 12.16
N PRO A 257 -5.18 -26.79 13.17
CA PRO A 257 -5.00 -26.10 14.44
C PRO A 257 -3.69 -26.51 15.12
N PHE A 258 -2.83 -25.54 15.39
CA PHE A 258 -1.56 -25.77 16.07
C PHE A 258 -1.52 -25.05 17.42
N SER A 259 -0.71 -25.61 18.34
CA SER A 259 -0.48 -25.03 19.65
C SER A 259 0.44 -23.81 19.56
N ILE A 260 0.13 -22.80 20.36
CA ILE A 260 0.90 -21.56 20.42
C ILE A 260 2.23 -21.84 21.14
N PRO A 261 3.38 -21.39 20.60
CA PRO A 261 4.67 -21.52 21.27
C PRO A 261 4.72 -20.70 22.57
N GLU A 262 5.68 -21.00 23.47
CA GLU A 262 5.81 -20.24 24.72
C GLU A 262 6.24 -18.78 24.49
N GLU A 263 7.15 -18.58 23.54
CA GLU A 263 7.71 -17.28 23.18
C GLU A 263 7.21 -16.84 21.80
N ASP A 264 7.26 -15.52 21.56
CA ASP A 264 6.91 -14.94 20.27
C ASP A 264 7.75 -15.58 19.17
N THR A 265 7.08 -16.17 18.18
CA THR A 265 7.74 -16.88 17.10
C THR A 265 7.18 -16.41 15.77
N GLU A 266 8.00 -16.39 14.73
CA GLU A 266 7.55 -16.09 13.39
C GLU A 266 7.08 -17.35 12.65
N LEU A 267 6.04 -17.23 11.85
CA LEU A 267 5.55 -18.25 10.93
C LEU A 267 5.94 -17.84 9.51
N ALA A 268 6.67 -18.70 8.81
CA ALA A 268 6.94 -18.57 7.39
C ALA A 268 5.81 -19.24 6.59
N ILE A 269 5.09 -18.44 5.82
CA ILE A 269 4.10 -18.87 4.84
C ILE A 269 4.61 -18.55 3.43
N GLY A 270 4.47 -19.48 2.51
CA GLY A 270 4.93 -19.23 1.16
C GLY A 270 4.88 -20.46 0.27
N TRP A 271 5.61 -20.39 -0.83
CA TRP A 271 5.76 -21.50 -1.76
C TRP A 271 7.16 -21.51 -2.35
N GLU A 272 7.62 -22.69 -2.71
CA GLU A 272 8.85 -22.89 -3.47
C GLU A 272 8.60 -22.77 -4.98
N ALA A 273 9.66 -22.86 -5.77
CA ALA A 273 9.56 -22.93 -7.22
C ALA A 273 8.87 -24.23 -7.65
N GLY A 274 8.23 -24.21 -8.82
CA GLY A 274 7.68 -25.41 -9.47
C GLY A 274 6.15 -25.49 -9.54
N ILE A 275 5.44 -24.36 -9.38
CA ILE A 275 3.99 -24.29 -9.53
C ILE A 275 3.63 -24.22 -11.02
N ARG A 276 2.67 -25.03 -11.46
CA ARG A 276 2.24 -25.13 -12.85
C ARG A 276 0.81 -24.64 -13.03
N SER A 277 0.50 -24.14 -14.23
CA SER A 277 -0.88 -23.90 -14.66
C SER A 277 -1.46 -25.15 -15.31
N THR A 278 -2.79 -25.36 -15.17
CA THR A 278 -3.50 -26.40 -15.93
C THR A 278 -3.55 -26.11 -17.43
N TRP A 279 -3.34 -24.86 -17.84
CA TRP A 279 -3.21 -24.46 -19.25
C TRP A 279 -1.81 -24.73 -19.82
N GLY A 280 -0.87 -25.26 -19.01
CA GLY A 280 0.51 -25.50 -19.39
C GLY A 280 1.38 -24.24 -19.31
N GLY A 281 2.49 -24.23 -20.05
CA GLY A 281 3.46 -23.13 -20.04
C GLY A 281 4.58 -23.31 -18.99
N PRO A 282 5.43 -22.28 -18.81
CA PRO A 282 6.52 -22.31 -17.85
C PRO A 282 6.00 -22.29 -16.40
N GLU A 283 6.78 -22.88 -15.51
CA GLU A 283 6.48 -22.94 -14.08
C GLU A 283 6.80 -21.60 -13.40
N ILE A 284 6.26 -21.38 -12.21
CA ILE A 284 6.70 -20.28 -11.35
C ILE A 284 8.06 -20.67 -10.77
N ASP A 285 9.13 -20.03 -11.26
CA ASP A 285 10.51 -20.29 -10.82
C ASP A 285 10.91 -19.52 -9.55
N GLN A 286 10.08 -18.58 -9.11
CA GLN A 286 10.37 -17.73 -7.95
C GLN A 286 9.71 -18.28 -6.69
N ALA A 287 10.54 -18.60 -5.70
CA ALA A 287 10.06 -18.87 -4.35
C ALA A 287 9.53 -17.59 -3.70
N TYR A 288 8.46 -17.71 -2.92
CA TYR A 288 7.87 -16.63 -2.15
C TYR A 288 7.87 -17.01 -0.67
N LYS A 289 8.24 -16.06 0.20
CA LYS A 289 8.23 -16.21 1.65
C LYS A 289 7.69 -14.95 2.30
N LYS A 290 6.66 -15.09 3.13
CA LYS A 290 6.15 -14.04 4.01
C LYS A 290 6.25 -14.52 5.46
N LEU A 291 6.64 -13.62 6.34
CA LEU A 291 6.72 -13.87 7.78
C LEU A 291 5.50 -13.27 8.47
N ILE A 292 4.91 -14.03 9.39
CA ILE A 292 3.77 -13.63 10.21
C ILE A 292 4.16 -13.84 11.67
N THR A 293 4.05 -12.81 12.50
CA THR A 293 4.32 -12.93 13.93
C THR A 293 3.21 -13.72 14.62
N CYS A 294 3.57 -14.77 15.34
CA CYS A 294 2.71 -15.53 16.22
C CYS A 294 3.05 -15.19 17.68
N PRO A 295 2.20 -14.42 18.39
CA PRO A 295 2.43 -14.11 19.80
C PRO A 295 2.49 -15.38 20.64
N GLY A 296 3.52 -15.50 21.47
CA GLY A 296 3.70 -16.63 22.37
C GLY A 296 2.69 -16.61 23.51
N THR A 297 2.48 -17.76 24.15
CA THR A 297 1.54 -17.89 25.27
C THR A 297 1.86 -16.96 26.44
N ARG A 298 3.14 -16.61 26.64
CA ARG A 298 3.59 -15.65 27.65
C ARG A 298 3.27 -14.19 27.33
N ASN A 299 3.00 -13.87 26.06
CA ASN A 299 2.87 -12.51 25.56
C ASN A 299 1.44 -12.15 25.13
N ILE A 300 0.57 -13.15 24.95
CA ILE A 300 -0.84 -12.97 24.56
C ILE A 300 -1.63 -12.21 25.64
N PHE A 301 -1.44 -12.58 26.91
CA PHE A 301 -2.15 -11.94 28.02
C PHE A 301 -1.25 -10.95 28.74
N LYS A 302 -1.63 -9.68 28.69
CA LYS A 302 -0.93 -8.57 29.35
C LYS A 302 -1.92 -7.63 30.00
N ILE A 303 -1.43 -6.92 31.01
CA ILE A 303 -2.08 -5.71 31.50
C ILE A 303 -1.55 -4.55 30.68
N GLU A 304 -2.41 -3.90 29.91
CA GLU A 304 -2.07 -2.79 29.02
C GLU A 304 -1.87 -1.50 29.81
N ASP A 305 -2.80 -1.23 30.73
CA ASP A 305 -2.73 -0.05 31.57
C ASP A 305 -3.31 -0.32 32.96
N VAL A 306 -2.77 0.43 33.91
CA VAL A 306 -3.35 0.62 35.23
C VAL A 306 -3.28 2.11 35.54
N SER A 307 -4.43 2.71 35.83
CA SER A 307 -4.55 4.15 36.05
C SER A 307 -5.51 4.46 37.19
N LEU A 308 -5.26 5.58 37.87
CA LEU A 308 -6.11 6.12 38.92
C LEU A 308 -6.87 7.33 38.39
N SER A 309 -8.16 7.36 38.68
CA SER A 309 -9.01 8.49 38.32
C SER A 309 -10.14 8.64 39.33
N PHE A 310 -10.76 9.81 39.34
CA PHE A 310 -11.98 10.03 40.10
C PHE A 310 -13.21 9.87 39.20
N LEU A 311 -14.19 9.10 39.66
CA LEU A 311 -15.48 8.95 39.00
C LEU A 311 -16.59 9.46 39.91
N GLU A 312 -17.40 10.38 39.40
CA GLU A 312 -18.59 10.87 40.09
C GLU A 312 -19.76 9.92 39.85
N ASP A 313 -20.48 9.55 40.90
CA ASP A 313 -21.70 8.74 40.80
C ASP A 313 -22.97 9.60 40.68
N ASP A 314 -24.13 8.93 40.54
CA ASP A 314 -25.44 9.60 40.44
C ASP A 314 -25.78 10.41 41.70
N ALA A 315 -25.17 10.10 42.84
CA ALA A 315 -25.33 10.81 44.11
C ALA A 315 -24.35 11.99 44.25
N LEU A 316 -23.57 12.30 43.20
CA LEU A 316 -22.55 13.34 43.20
C LEU A 316 -21.39 13.09 44.17
N THR A 317 -21.23 11.85 44.60
CA THR A 317 -20.08 11.42 45.38
C THR A 317 -18.94 11.06 44.45
N LEU A 318 -17.73 11.46 44.84
CA LEU A 318 -16.55 11.22 44.04
C LEU A 318 -15.85 9.98 44.56
N ASN A 319 -15.77 8.96 43.74
CA ASN A 319 -15.11 7.70 44.09
C ASN A 319 -13.77 7.62 43.36
N GLU A 320 -12.72 7.27 44.09
CA GLU A 320 -11.40 6.95 43.50
C GLU A 320 -11.47 5.57 42.87
N ILE A 321 -11.21 5.50 41.57
CA ILE A 321 -11.28 4.30 40.76
C ILE A 321 -9.89 3.98 40.21
N LEU A 322 -9.40 2.80 40.56
CA LEU A 322 -8.30 2.14 39.88
C LEU A 322 -8.86 1.35 38.70
N ALA A 323 -8.57 1.86 37.50
CA ALA A 323 -8.86 1.22 36.24
C ALA A 323 -7.72 0.27 35.88
N VAL A 324 -8.07 -0.95 35.47
CA VAL A 324 -7.15 -1.96 34.95
C VAL A 324 -7.66 -2.38 33.58
N THR A 325 -6.82 -2.18 32.55
CA THR A 325 -7.09 -2.57 31.17
C THR A 325 -6.15 -3.69 30.78
N SER A 326 -6.69 -4.75 30.16
CA SER A 326 -5.95 -5.97 29.82
C SER A 326 -6.23 -6.41 28.39
N THR A 327 -5.33 -7.17 27.76
CA THR A 327 -5.52 -7.61 26.37
C THR A 327 -6.64 -8.64 26.20
N LEU A 328 -6.96 -9.38 27.27
CA LEU A 328 -8.01 -10.41 27.30
C LEU A 328 -8.88 -10.25 28.54
N GLU A 329 -10.11 -10.75 28.49
CA GLU A 329 -11.02 -10.73 29.62
C GLU A 329 -10.46 -11.51 30.83
N VAL A 330 -10.62 -10.94 32.02
CA VAL A 330 -10.19 -11.52 33.30
C VAL A 330 -11.36 -11.60 34.27
N ASN A 331 -11.40 -12.65 35.09
CA ASN A 331 -12.36 -12.73 36.18
C ASN A 331 -12.05 -11.67 37.24
N VAL A 332 -13.07 -10.89 37.63
CA VAL A 332 -12.95 -9.82 38.64
C VAL A 332 -12.39 -10.35 39.97
N GLN A 333 -12.83 -11.51 40.43
CA GLN A 333 -12.41 -12.09 41.70
C GLN A 333 -10.95 -12.55 41.66
N ASP A 334 -10.51 -13.12 40.54
CA ASP A 334 -9.13 -13.56 40.38
C ASP A 334 -8.19 -12.36 40.21
N LEU A 335 -8.64 -11.31 39.51
CA LEU A 335 -7.91 -10.05 39.45
C LEU A 335 -7.79 -9.42 40.85
N GLN A 336 -8.88 -9.34 41.62
CA GLN A 336 -8.86 -8.76 42.97
C GLN A 336 -7.88 -9.50 43.91
N LYS A 337 -7.76 -10.82 43.79
CA LYS A 337 -6.81 -11.63 44.59
C LYS A 337 -5.35 -11.41 44.19
N ASN A 338 -5.09 -11.11 42.92
CA ASN A 338 -3.74 -10.95 42.38
C ASN A 338 -3.29 -9.49 42.28
N LEU A 339 -4.21 -8.54 42.44
CA LEU A 339 -3.98 -7.11 42.44
C LEU A 339 -3.76 -6.63 43.88
N SER A 340 -2.65 -5.95 44.11
CA SER A 340 -2.30 -5.39 45.41
C SER A 340 -1.83 -3.96 45.25
N VAL A 341 -2.28 -3.10 46.15
CA VAL A 341 -1.97 -1.67 46.16
C VAL A 341 -1.47 -1.29 47.54
N TRP A 342 -0.36 -0.55 47.59
CA TRP A 342 0.21 -0.03 48.83
C TRP A 342 0.44 1.47 48.71
N LEU A 343 0.22 2.18 49.81
CA LEU A 343 0.61 3.58 49.93
C LEU A 343 2.12 3.67 50.16
N LEU A 344 2.81 4.45 49.31
CA LEU A 344 4.24 4.71 49.46
C LEU A 344 4.47 5.89 50.43
N PRO A 345 5.67 5.96 51.05
CA PRO A 345 6.09 7.15 51.79
C PRO A 345 6.13 8.40 50.90
N ASP A 346 5.80 9.56 51.48
CA ASP A 346 5.74 10.85 50.76
C ASP A 346 7.10 11.29 50.21
N ASP A 347 8.20 10.82 50.80
CA ASP A 347 9.59 11.12 50.42
C ASP A 347 10.17 10.16 49.37
N PHE A 348 9.39 9.17 48.91
CA PHE A 348 9.86 8.22 47.91
C PHE A 348 9.90 8.84 46.50
N ASP A 349 11.09 8.89 45.91
CA ASP A 349 11.33 9.44 44.58
C ASP A 349 12.03 8.45 43.62
N GLY A 350 11.81 7.15 43.83
CA GLY A 350 12.39 6.08 43.03
C GLY A 350 11.47 5.51 41.94
N THR A 351 11.97 4.50 41.24
CA THR A 351 11.19 3.71 40.27
C THR A 351 10.52 2.51 40.94
N ALA A 352 9.57 1.87 40.25
CA ALA A 352 8.85 0.69 40.75
C ALA A 352 9.79 -0.46 41.15
N GLU A 353 10.90 -0.65 40.43
CA GLU A 353 11.90 -1.70 40.69
C GLU A 353 12.67 -1.49 42.01
N GLN A 354 12.75 -0.26 42.49
CA GLN A 354 13.44 0.10 43.74
C GLN A 354 12.54 -0.05 44.97
N VAL A 355 11.26 -0.41 44.79
CA VAL A 355 10.32 -0.58 45.88
C VAL A 355 10.55 -1.94 46.56
N GLY A 356 11.33 -1.92 47.64
CA GLY A 356 11.56 -3.08 48.49
C GLY A 356 10.38 -3.40 49.43
N PRO A 357 10.34 -4.61 50.01
CA PRO A 357 9.27 -5.03 50.93
C PRO A 357 9.13 -4.14 52.17
N GLU A 358 10.20 -3.44 52.58
CA GLU A 358 10.23 -2.50 53.70
C GLU A 358 9.35 -1.26 53.47
N LEU A 359 9.08 -0.88 52.21
CA LEU A 359 8.21 0.25 51.87
C LEU A 359 6.74 -0.14 51.79
N LEU A 360 6.42 -1.44 51.67
CA LEU A 360 5.07 -1.97 51.46
C LEU A 360 4.31 -2.20 52.78
N THR A 361 4.27 -1.20 53.66
CA THR A 361 3.72 -1.33 55.02
C THR A 361 2.23 -1.00 55.13
N LYS A 362 1.68 -0.21 54.20
CA LYS A 362 0.28 0.27 54.24
C LYS A 362 -0.53 -0.22 53.03
N PRO A 363 -1.09 -1.44 53.07
CA PRO A 363 -1.93 -1.95 51.99
C PRO A 363 -3.28 -1.21 51.93
N LEU A 364 -3.78 -0.97 50.72
CA LEU A 364 -5.10 -0.38 50.46
C LEU A 364 -6.10 -1.48 50.08
N SER A 365 -7.33 -1.36 50.57
CA SER A 365 -8.41 -2.28 50.21
C SER A 365 -9.00 -1.94 48.85
N LEU A 366 -9.30 -2.98 48.08
CA LEU A 366 -9.88 -2.86 46.74
C LEU A 366 -11.29 -3.42 46.74
N THR A 367 -12.26 -2.58 46.37
CA THR A 367 -13.67 -2.97 46.24
C THR A 367 -14.08 -2.98 44.76
N PRO A 368 -14.47 -4.13 44.19
CA PRO A 368 -14.82 -4.18 42.77
C PRO A 368 -16.02 -3.30 42.43
N THR A 369 -15.93 -2.57 41.34
CA THR A 369 -17.01 -1.74 40.81
C THR A 369 -17.60 -2.42 39.57
N PRO A 370 -18.93 -2.52 39.45
CA PRO A 370 -19.55 -3.11 38.27
C PRO A 370 -19.26 -2.24 37.03
N VAL A 371 -18.71 -2.88 36.00
CA VAL A 371 -18.43 -2.28 34.69
C VAL A 371 -19.48 -2.77 33.70
N LYS A 372 -19.84 -1.94 32.71
CA LYS A 372 -20.69 -2.35 31.59
C LYS A 372 -20.12 -3.58 30.89
N LYS A 373 -21.00 -4.51 30.51
CA LYS A 373 -20.65 -5.80 29.88
C LYS A 373 -19.89 -5.67 28.55
N GLU A 374 -19.98 -4.50 27.90
CA GLU A 374 -19.27 -4.18 26.66
C GLU A 374 -17.77 -3.95 26.87
N TRP A 375 -17.32 -3.66 28.10
CA TRP A 375 -15.91 -3.45 28.43
C TRP A 375 -15.39 -4.66 29.22
N ARG A 376 -15.14 -5.76 28.50
CA ARG A 376 -14.77 -7.04 29.12
C ARG A 376 -13.33 -7.06 29.60
N GLU A 377 -12.47 -6.35 28.89
CA GLU A 377 -11.04 -6.17 29.13
C GLU A 377 -10.74 -5.16 30.24
N PHE A 378 -11.72 -4.31 30.56
CA PHE A 378 -11.64 -3.26 31.56
C PHE A 378 -12.24 -3.72 32.88
N LYS A 379 -11.53 -3.45 33.98
CA LYS A 379 -11.98 -3.70 35.35
C LYS A 379 -11.71 -2.47 36.19
N ALA A 380 -12.64 -2.18 37.10
CA ALA A 380 -12.57 -1.03 37.98
C ALA A 380 -12.65 -1.49 39.44
N PHE A 381 -11.80 -0.91 40.28
CA PHE A 381 -11.82 -1.09 41.71
C PHE A 381 -11.86 0.26 42.40
N ARG A 382 -12.79 0.42 43.34
CA ARG A 382 -12.79 1.55 44.25
C ARG A 382 -11.79 1.29 45.38
N LEU A 383 -11.00 2.31 45.68
CA LEU A 383 -10.07 2.36 46.82
C LEU A 383 -10.17 3.73 47.49
N ASP A 384 -9.53 3.88 48.64
CA ASP A 384 -9.41 5.16 49.33
C ASP A 384 -7.92 5.46 49.56
N ALA A 385 -7.33 6.37 48.78
CA ALA A 385 -5.95 6.82 48.93
C ALA A 385 -5.89 8.33 49.22
N PRO A 386 -4.93 8.81 50.02
CA PRO A 386 -4.77 10.25 50.21
C PRO A 386 -4.43 10.96 48.88
N PRO A 387 -5.08 12.08 48.56
CA PRO A 387 -4.78 12.85 47.36
C PRO A 387 -3.34 13.37 47.38
N GLY A 388 -2.69 13.37 46.22
CA GLY A 388 -1.29 13.78 46.07
C GLY A 388 -0.26 12.77 46.59
N ALA A 389 -0.70 11.65 47.18
CA ALA A 389 0.21 10.59 47.58
C ALA A 389 0.61 9.71 46.38
N LYS A 390 1.67 8.92 46.56
CA LYS A 390 2.09 7.89 45.60
C LYS A 390 1.61 6.53 46.07
N VAL A 391 1.06 5.73 45.15
CA VAL A 391 0.73 4.33 45.41
C VAL A 391 1.53 3.41 44.51
N PHE A 392 1.96 2.28 45.08
CA PHE A 392 2.55 1.19 44.33
C PHE A 392 1.49 0.14 44.04
N VAL A 393 1.32 -0.19 42.76
CA VAL A 393 0.39 -1.19 42.28
C VAL A 393 1.14 -2.38 41.72
N ARG A 394 0.81 -3.57 42.19
CA ARG A 394 1.33 -4.85 41.69
C ARG A 394 0.20 -5.72 41.19
N VAL A 395 0.31 -6.20 39.96
CA VAL A 395 -0.46 -7.35 39.46
C VAL A 395 0.46 -8.55 39.47
N SER A 396 0.12 -9.54 40.28
CA SER A 396 0.96 -10.72 40.49
C SER A 396 1.06 -11.58 39.23
N ARG A 397 2.23 -12.17 39.00
CA ARG A 397 2.41 -13.22 37.97
C ARG A 397 1.44 -14.38 38.23
N GLY A 398 1.00 -15.04 37.17
CA GLY A 398 0.08 -16.18 37.26
C GLY A 398 -1.41 -15.81 37.30
N LEU A 399 -1.76 -14.52 37.26
CA LEU A 399 -3.13 -14.10 36.92
C LEU A 399 -3.51 -14.67 35.55
N CYS A 400 -4.63 -15.36 35.44
CA CYS A 400 -5.09 -15.97 34.18
C CYS A 400 -6.33 -15.28 33.64
N SER A 401 -6.38 -15.11 32.31
CA SER A 401 -7.55 -14.67 31.58
C SER A 401 -8.60 -15.76 31.50
N THR A 402 -9.84 -15.41 31.13
CA THR A 402 -10.93 -16.37 30.90
C THR A 402 -10.63 -17.35 29.75
N ALA A 403 -9.74 -16.97 28.83
CA ALA A 403 -9.23 -17.83 27.77
C ALA A 403 -8.10 -18.80 28.23
N GLY A 404 -7.67 -18.69 29.49
CA GLY A 404 -6.69 -19.59 30.11
C GLY A 404 -5.23 -19.27 29.81
N PHE A 405 -4.93 -18.05 29.35
CA PHE A 405 -3.56 -17.52 29.25
C PHE A 405 -3.21 -16.79 30.54
N CYS A 406 -2.00 -17.00 31.05
CA CYS A 406 -1.59 -16.45 32.34
C CYS A 406 -0.44 -15.45 32.20
N LEU A 407 -0.44 -14.45 33.08
CA LEU A 407 0.51 -13.35 33.07
C LEU A 407 1.90 -13.89 33.41
N ALA A 408 2.83 -13.79 32.46
CA ALA A 408 4.17 -14.36 32.59
C ALA A 408 5.07 -13.61 33.58
N SER A 409 5.00 -12.28 33.58
CA SER A 409 5.74 -11.38 34.47
C SER A 409 4.77 -10.54 35.29
N PRO A 410 5.08 -10.23 36.56
CA PRO A 410 4.27 -9.30 37.33
C PRO A 410 4.31 -7.90 36.66
N LEU A 411 3.20 -7.18 36.77
CA LEU A 411 3.19 -5.75 36.47
C LEU A 411 3.41 -4.98 37.77
N GLU A 412 4.36 -4.06 37.77
CA GLU A 412 4.61 -3.16 38.90
C GLU A 412 4.63 -1.73 38.38
N LYS A 413 3.80 -0.87 38.98
CA LYS A 413 3.63 0.53 38.55
C LYS A 413 3.45 1.43 39.76
N ILE A 414 4.10 2.59 39.74
CA ILE A 414 3.83 3.67 40.69
C ILE A 414 2.83 4.61 40.04
N LEU A 415 1.79 4.98 40.78
CA LEU A 415 0.77 5.92 40.36
C LEU A 415 0.70 7.07 41.34
N ASP A 416 0.66 8.29 40.83
CA ASP A 416 0.32 9.46 41.60
C ASP A 416 -1.20 9.52 41.78
N VAL A 417 -1.65 9.65 43.02
CA VAL A 417 -3.06 9.85 43.33
C VAL A 417 -3.42 11.28 42.92
N PRO A 418 -4.36 11.48 41.98
CA PRO A 418 -4.70 12.81 41.53
C PRO A 418 -5.27 13.66 42.68
N ASP A 419 -5.11 14.97 42.58
CA ASP A 419 -5.79 15.90 43.48
C ASP A 419 -7.31 15.86 43.26
N TYR A 420 -8.07 16.17 44.30
CA TYR A 420 -9.53 16.28 44.19
C TYR A 420 -9.90 17.33 43.13
N PRO A 421 -10.70 16.95 42.11
CA PRO A 421 -11.11 17.88 41.07
C PRO A 421 -11.96 19.00 41.67
N SER A 422 -11.60 20.23 41.30
CA SER A 422 -12.35 21.42 41.66
C SER A 422 -13.51 21.62 40.68
N THR A 423 -14.74 21.64 41.19
CA THR A 423 -15.95 21.72 40.36
C THR A 423 -16.92 22.76 40.92
N VAL A 424 -17.53 23.55 40.04
CA VAL A 424 -18.67 24.40 40.34
C VAL A 424 -19.74 24.15 39.28
N ARG A 425 -20.89 23.58 39.68
CA ARG A 425 -21.97 23.23 38.76
C ARG A 425 -23.32 23.66 39.31
N VAL A 426 -24.16 24.24 38.45
CA VAL A 426 -25.57 24.48 38.77
C VAL A 426 -26.33 23.16 38.58
N LEU A 427 -27.06 22.69 39.59
CA LEU A 427 -27.78 21.40 39.51
C LEU A 427 -29.03 21.44 38.61
N GLN A 428 -29.61 22.63 38.48
CA GLN A 428 -30.81 22.84 37.70
C GLN A 428 -30.42 22.94 36.22
N HIS A 429 -31.02 22.09 35.39
CA HIS A 429 -30.98 22.26 33.93
C HIS A 429 -31.81 23.50 33.60
N GLY A 430 -31.24 24.44 32.83
CA GLY A 430 -31.83 25.75 32.57
C GLY A 430 -33.28 25.65 32.08
N SER A 431 -34.23 26.04 32.92
CA SER A 431 -35.65 26.05 32.62
C SER A 431 -36.24 27.44 32.86
N ILE A 432 -37.40 27.72 32.27
CA ILE A 432 -38.14 28.96 32.54
C ILE A 432 -38.65 28.87 33.98
N LEU A 433 -37.92 29.46 34.92
CA LEU A 433 -38.33 29.55 36.32
C LEU A 433 -39.53 30.48 36.44
N SER A 434 -40.61 29.99 37.07
CA SER A 434 -41.77 30.83 37.38
C SER A 434 -41.34 32.01 38.28
N LEU A 435 -41.88 33.20 38.00
CA LEU A 435 -41.65 34.39 38.82
C LEU A 435 -42.33 34.31 40.19
N THR A 436 -43.26 33.35 40.35
CA THR A 436 -43.97 33.02 41.59
C THR A 436 -43.33 31.82 42.29
N GLY A 437 -42.87 32.02 43.53
CA GLY A 437 -42.24 30.98 44.36
C GLY A 437 -40.85 31.35 44.89
N GLN A 438 -40.15 30.36 45.45
CA GLN A 438 -38.83 30.52 46.05
C GLN A 438 -37.75 30.56 44.96
N ARG A 439 -37.04 31.70 44.84
CA ARG A 439 -36.05 31.97 43.79
C ARG A 439 -34.66 31.48 44.20
N MET A 440 -34.46 30.16 44.24
CA MET A 440 -33.18 29.56 44.63
C MET A 440 -32.54 28.79 43.48
N VAL A 441 -31.26 29.10 43.20
CA VAL A 441 -30.42 28.35 42.28
C VAL A 441 -29.49 27.48 43.12
N THR A 442 -29.64 26.17 42.99
CA THR A 442 -28.80 25.22 43.72
C THR A 442 -27.51 24.97 42.97
N VAL A 443 -26.39 25.15 43.67
CA VAL A 443 -25.04 25.01 43.11
C VAL A 443 -24.27 23.99 43.94
N VAL A 444 -23.63 23.06 43.24
CA VAL A 444 -22.70 22.11 43.82
C VAL A 444 -21.29 22.60 43.59
N THR A 445 -20.51 22.61 44.65
CA THR A 445 -19.15 23.12 44.68
C THR A 445 -18.25 22.10 45.35
N ARG A 446 -17.13 21.77 44.73
CA ARG A 446 -16.11 20.85 45.23
C ARG A 446 -14.74 21.50 45.06
N GLY A 447 -13.88 21.41 46.08
CA GLY A 447 -12.50 21.88 45.99
C GLY A 447 -12.30 23.39 45.82
N VAL A 448 -13.35 24.22 45.93
CA VAL A 448 -13.27 25.67 45.73
C VAL A 448 -13.49 26.46 47.02
N SER A 449 -12.73 27.53 47.20
CA SER A 449 -12.82 28.45 48.36
C SER A 449 -13.87 29.55 48.20
N GLY A 450 -14.41 29.71 46.99
CA GLY A 450 -15.45 30.67 46.69
C GLY A 450 -15.99 30.53 45.27
N VAL A 451 -17.18 31.05 45.07
CA VAL A 451 -17.85 31.09 43.77
C VAL A 451 -18.20 32.53 43.45
N ARG A 452 -17.83 32.97 42.24
CA ARG A 452 -18.29 34.24 41.68
C ARG A 452 -19.57 33.99 40.89
N PHE A 453 -20.67 34.51 41.39
CA PHE A 453 -21.95 34.53 40.69
C PHE A 453 -22.04 35.78 39.84
N LYS A 454 -22.40 35.60 38.56
CA LYS A 454 -22.79 36.69 37.66
C LYS A 454 -24.22 36.43 37.21
N VAL A 455 -25.14 37.25 37.67
CA VAL A 455 -26.56 37.19 37.29
C VAL A 455 -26.83 38.33 36.33
N SER A 456 -27.32 38.01 35.14
CA SER A 456 -27.60 39.03 34.11
C SER A 456 -29.10 39.05 33.81
N ARG A 457 -29.73 40.21 34.00
CA ARG A 457 -31.12 40.45 33.62
C ARG A 457 -31.16 41.02 32.20
N LEU A 458 -31.94 40.38 31.34
CA LEU A 458 -32.28 40.95 30.03
C LEU A 458 -33.11 42.21 30.18
N LEU A 459 -32.78 43.24 29.39
CA LEU A 459 -33.63 44.43 29.30
C LEU A 459 -35.03 44.09 28.76
N PRO A 460 -36.09 44.78 29.24
CA PRO A 460 -37.45 44.60 28.74
C PRO A 460 -37.52 44.67 27.21
N GLY A 461 -38.32 43.79 26.58
CA GLY A 461 -38.51 43.74 25.12
C GLY A 461 -37.42 43.04 24.32
N ARG A 462 -36.36 42.51 24.95
CA ARG A 462 -35.23 41.86 24.25
C ARG A 462 -35.22 40.32 24.32
N ILE A 463 -36.25 39.70 24.88
CA ILE A 463 -36.32 38.23 25.02
C ILE A 463 -36.26 37.50 23.66
N GLN A 464 -36.80 38.12 22.60
CA GLN A 464 -36.76 37.60 21.23
C GLN A 464 -35.33 37.43 20.71
N GLN A 465 -34.37 38.24 21.19
CA GLN A 465 -32.96 38.10 20.83
C GLN A 465 -32.32 36.89 21.52
N LEU A 466 -32.71 36.59 22.77
CA LEU A 466 -32.21 35.41 23.48
C LEU A 466 -32.72 34.11 22.85
N VAL A 467 -34.01 34.05 22.49
CA VAL A 467 -34.59 32.87 21.82
C VAL A 467 -33.95 32.61 20.45
N ARG A 468 -33.46 33.65 19.76
CA ARG A 468 -32.71 33.50 18.50
C ARG A 468 -31.29 32.97 18.69
N ILE A 469 -30.69 33.20 19.86
CA ILE A 469 -29.31 32.81 20.18
C ILE A 469 -29.27 31.44 20.86
N ALA A 470 -30.31 31.08 21.61
CA ALA A 470 -30.50 29.74 22.15
C ALA A 470 -30.93 28.79 21.04
N ASP A 471 -30.16 27.73 20.80
CA ASP A 471 -30.53 26.69 19.83
C ASP A 471 -31.84 26.01 20.30
N PRO A 472 -32.88 25.84 19.44
CA PRO A 472 -34.18 25.30 19.87
C PRO A 472 -34.17 23.80 20.23
N LEU A 473 -33.03 23.13 20.09
CA LEU A 473 -32.87 21.70 20.37
C LEU A 473 -32.23 21.52 21.77
N PHE A 474 -33.07 21.57 22.81
CA PHE A 474 -32.73 21.26 24.22
C PHE A 474 -31.96 19.92 24.32
N ASP A 475 -30.79 19.81 24.97
CA ASP A 475 -30.47 19.92 26.41
C ASP A 475 -28.92 19.95 26.58
N PRO A 476 -28.30 20.68 27.54
CA PRO A 476 -28.68 21.93 28.19
C PRO A 476 -28.40 23.16 27.31
N ILE A 477 -29.06 24.29 27.57
CA ILE A 477 -28.82 25.56 26.85
C ILE A 477 -27.41 26.06 27.18
N GLU A 478 -26.41 25.66 26.40
CA GLU A 478 -25.09 26.23 26.44
C GLU A 478 -25.15 27.62 25.80
N PHE A 479 -25.20 28.66 26.64
CA PHE A 479 -24.95 30.02 26.20
C PHE A 479 -23.50 30.11 25.77
N PHE A 480 -23.21 29.77 24.51
CA PHE A 480 -21.91 30.03 23.92
C PHE A 480 -21.52 31.49 24.19
N THR A 481 -20.22 31.72 24.30
CA THR A 481 -19.51 33.00 24.51
C THR A 481 -20.09 34.23 23.76
N LYS A 482 -20.90 34.03 22.73
CA LYS A 482 -21.67 35.04 21.98
C LYS A 482 -22.72 35.81 22.80
N PHE A 483 -23.17 35.31 23.95
CA PHE A 483 -24.13 36.05 24.78
C PHE A 483 -23.52 37.32 25.40
N LYS A 484 -22.19 37.33 25.61
CA LYS A 484 -21.46 38.41 26.28
C LYS A 484 -21.41 39.72 25.47
N GLU A 485 -21.54 39.64 24.15
CA GLU A 485 -21.38 40.78 23.24
C GLU A 485 -22.70 41.26 22.62
N ALA A 486 -23.73 40.40 22.54
CA ALA A 486 -24.91 40.66 21.70
C ALA A 486 -26.15 41.18 22.45
N ALA A 487 -26.27 40.95 23.76
CA ALA A 487 -27.47 41.29 24.52
C ALA A 487 -27.16 42.38 25.56
N PRO A 488 -27.82 43.56 25.53
CA PRO A 488 -27.72 44.51 26.62
C PRO A 488 -28.40 43.93 27.85
N THR A 489 -27.60 43.59 28.86
CA THR A 489 -28.04 43.03 30.13
C THR A 489 -27.63 43.91 31.28
N GLU A 490 -28.48 44.02 32.30
CA GLU A 490 -28.07 44.51 33.61
C GLU A 490 -27.43 43.35 34.38
N SER A 491 -26.13 43.42 34.62
CA SER A 491 -25.41 42.36 35.35
C SER A 491 -25.17 42.74 36.79
N TYR A 492 -25.52 41.82 37.69
CA TYR A 492 -25.16 41.82 39.09
C TYR A 492 -24.08 40.76 39.33
N GLU A 493 -23.02 41.12 40.04
CA GLU A 493 -21.93 40.21 40.40
C GLU A 493 -21.80 40.12 41.91
N GLU A 494 -21.68 38.90 42.41
CA GLU A 494 -21.51 38.62 43.84
C GLU A 494 -20.50 37.49 44.01
N VAL A 495 -19.48 37.70 44.84
CA VAL A 495 -18.54 36.64 45.22
C VAL A 495 -18.95 36.10 46.58
N ARG A 496 -19.35 34.84 46.62
CA ARG A 496 -19.61 34.15 47.89
C ARG A 496 -18.42 33.27 48.22
N ARG A 497 -17.82 33.51 49.39
CA ARG A 497 -16.87 32.58 49.98
C ARG A 497 -17.63 31.36 50.47
N ILE A 498 -17.10 30.19 50.20
CA ILE A 498 -17.66 28.93 50.65
C ILE A 498 -16.69 28.39 51.68
N THR A 499 -17.20 28.04 52.86
CA THR A 499 -16.38 27.33 53.84
C THR A 499 -16.02 25.98 53.24
N PRO A 500 -14.74 25.72 52.93
CA PRO A 500 -14.35 24.44 52.37
C PRO A 500 -14.71 23.36 53.38
N LYS A 501 -15.56 22.43 52.98
CA LYS A 501 -15.73 21.17 53.70
C LYS A 501 -14.62 20.22 53.22
N PRO A 502 -14.06 19.37 54.10
CA PRO A 502 -13.12 18.34 53.67
C PRO A 502 -13.77 17.51 52.53
N PRO A 503 -12.98 17.07 51.54
CA PRO A 503 -13.48 16.19 50.49
C PRO A 503 -13.98 14.88 51.13
N GLY A 504 -15.24 14.53 50.89
CA GLY A 504 -15.94 13.42 51.54
C GLY A 504 -17.41 13.73 51.79
#